data_AF-A0ABD6SBT2-F1
#
_entry.id   AF-A0ABD6SBT2-F1
#
_cell.length_a   1.000
_cell.length_b   1.000
_cell.length_c   1.000
_cell.angle_alpha   90.00
_cell.angle_beta   90.00
_cell.angle_gamma   90.00
#
_symmetry.space_group_name_H-M   'P 1'
#
loop_
_entity.id
_entity.type
_entity.pdbx_description
1 polymer ?
#
loop_
_entity_poly.entity_id
_entity_poly.type
_entity_poly.pdbx_seq_one_letter_code
_entity_poly.pdbx_strand_id
1 'polypeptide(L)'
;LSVMDIYPSLVTGGTLWAIDKDMIARPKDLFASLEQSDIQVWTSTPSFAEMCLMEASFSENMLPNMKTFLFCGEVLPNEVA
;
A
#
# COMPACT_ATOMS: atom_id res chain seq x y z
N LEU A 1 4.81 -4.65 11.24
CA LEU A 1 4.39 -5.22 9.94
C LEU A 1 5.53 -5.38 8.93
N SER A 2 6.66 -4.68 9.10
CA SER A 2 7.81 -4.62 8.17
C SER A 2 8.54 -5.94 7.85
N VAL A 3 8.03 -7.10 8.24
CA VAL A 3 8.65 -8.41 7.93
C VAL A 3 7.93 -9.07 6.76
N MET A 4 6.63 -8.80 6.61
CA MET A 4 5.75 -9.44 5.63
C MET A 4 6.07 -9.01 4.19
N ASP A 5 6.68 -7.84 4.01
CA ASP A 5 7.11 -7.28 2.73
C ASP A 5 8.63 -7.43 2.53
N ILE A 6 9.44 -7.13 3.54
CA ILE A 6 10.92 -7.10 3.42
C ILE A 6 11.47 -8.44 2.96
N TYR A 7 11.27 -9.51 3.73
CA TYR A 7 11.91 -10.78 3.40
C TYR A 7 11.32 -11.44 2.15
N PRO A 8 9.99 -11.46 1.95
CA PRO A 8 9.42 -11.98 0.70
C PRO A 8 9.90 -11.21 -0.53
N SER A 9 9.99 -9.87 -0.47
CA SER A 9 10.56 -9.07 -1.56
C SER A 9 12.01 -9.43 -1.82
N LEU A 10 12.86 -9.49 -0.78
CA LEU A 10 14.28 -9.84 -0.92
C LEU A 10 14.51 -11.22 -1.55
N VAL A 11 13.80 -12.26 -1.10
CA VAL A 11 14.01 -13.63 -1.60
C VAL A 11 13.42 -13.86 -3.00
N THR A 12 12.51 -12.98 -3.44
CA THR A 12 11.91 -13.03 -4.80
C THR A 12 12.58 -12.06 -5.78
N GLY A 13 13.56 -11.28 -5.34
CA GLY A 13 14.20 -10.26 -6.16
C GLY A 13 13.31 -9.04 -6.45
N GLY A 14 12.32 -8.79 -5.59
CA GLY A 14 11.44 -7.64 -5.67
C GLY A 14 12.12 -6.33 -5.28
N THR A 15 11.38 -5.23 -5.46
CA THR A 15 11.79 -3.89 -5.03
C THR A 15 10.92 -3.45 -3.86
N LEU A 16 11.53 -2.95 -2.79
CA LEU A 16 10.81 -2.35 -1.67
C LEU A 16 10.59 -0.86 -1.94
N TRP A 17 9.33 -0.46 -2.03
CA TRP A 17 8.93 0.95 -2.08
C TRP A 17 8.45 1.39 -0.70
N ALA A 18 9.20 2.26 -0.04
CA ALA A 18 8.88 2.71 1.31
C ALA A 18 8.02 3.98 1.29
N ILE A 19 6.98 3.99 2.10
CA ILE A 19 6.21 5.19 2.47
C ILE A 19 6.60 5.56 3.90
N ASP A 20 7.04 6.80 4.10
CA ASP A 20 7.42 7.30 5.41
C ASP A 20 6.28 8.04 6.12
N LYS A 21 6.52 8.39 7.39
CA LYS A 21 5.56 9.10 8.23
C LYS A 21 5.18 10.49 7.68
N ASP A 22 6.12 11.18 7.05
CA ASP A 22 5.90 12.55 6.56
C ASP A 22 5.05 12.56 5.29
N MET A 23 5.14 11.49 4.47
CA MET A 23 4.22 11.24 3.36
C MET A 23 2.81 10.95 3.88
N ILE A 24 2.66 10.08 4.89
CA ILE A 24 1.34 9.76 5.47
C ILE A 24 0.67 11.02 6.05
N ALA A 25 1.45 11.90 6.68
CA ALA A 25 0.95 13.17 7.20
C ALA A 25 0.52 14.17 6.10
N ARG A 26 0.93 13.94 4.84
CA ARG A 26 0.68 14.81 3.69
C ARG A 26 0.07 14.00 2.54
N PRO A 27 -1.26 13.84 2.48
CA PRO A 27 -1.92 12.96 1.51
C PRO A 27 -1.51 13.19 0.05
N LYS A 28 -1.25 14.45 -0.35
CA LYS A 28 -0.75 14.76 -1.69
C LYS A 28 0.59 14.09 -2.00
N ASP A 29 1.51 14.09 -1.05
CA ASP A 29 2.85 13.50 -1.21
C ASP A 29 2.74 11.96 -1.19
N LEU A 30 1.86 11.41 -0.34
CA LEU A 30 1.54 9.98 -0.32
C LEU A 30 1.02 9.49 -1.67
N PHE A 31 -0.04 10.11 -2.20
CA PHE A 31 -0.67 9.65 -3.45
C PHE A 31 0.22 9.89 -4.67
N ALA A 32 1.00 10.98 -4.68
CA ALA A 32 2.03 11.18 -5.71
C ALA A 32 3.13 10.12 -5.67
N SER A 33 3.53 9.67 -4.47
CA SER A 33 4.49 8.57 -4.30
C SER A 33 3.91 7.24 -4.77
N LEU A 34 2.65 6.95 -4.42
CA LEU A 34 1.95 5.74 -4.85
C LEU A 34 1.80 5.67 -6.38
N GLU A 35 1.43 6.76 -7.03
CA GLU A 35 1.33 6.83 -8.50
C GLU A 35 2.66 6.55 -9.21
N GLN A 36 3.79 6.97 -8.61
CA GLN A 36 5.13 6.73 -9.14
C GLN A 36 5.69 5.33 -8.82
N SER A 37 5.08 4.63 -7.88
CA SER A 37 5.67 3.44 -7.25
C SER A 37 5.62 2.18 -8.12
N ASP A 38 4.65 2.10 -9.02
CA ASP A 38 4.32 0.88 -9.77
C ASP A 38 4.14 -0.36 -8.87
N ILE A 39 3.64 -0.18 -7.63
CA ILE A 39 3.50 -1.28 -6.66
C ILE A 39 2.58 -2.38 -7.20
N GLN A 40 3.07 -3.61 -7.09
CA GLN A 40 2.34 -4.83 -7.46
C GLN A 40 1.81 -5.61 -6.25
N VAL A 41 2.47 -5.46 -5.10
CA VAL A 41 2.11 -6.12 -3.85
C VAL A 41 2.01 -5.07 -2.75
N TRP A 42 0.80 -4.85 -2.26
CA TRP A 42 0.50 -3.94 -1.17
C TRP A 42 0.54 -4.67 0.16
N THR A 43 1.32 -4.18 1.12
CA THR A 43 1.36 -4.73 2.48
C THR A 43 1.08 -3.62 3.48
N SER A 44 -0.05 -3.69 4.19
CA SER A 44 -0.40 -2.71 5.22
C SER A 44 -1.35 -3.29 6.27
N THR A 45 -1.68 -2.47 7.28
CA THR A 45 -2.85 -2.77 8.11
C THR A 45 -4.14 -2.37 7.36
N PRO A 46 -5.29 -3.00 7.67
CA PRO A 46 -6.59 -2.59 7.15
C PRO A 46 -6.88 -1.09 7.30
N SER A 47 -6.58 -0.48 8.46
CA SER A 47 -6.88 0.95 8.67
C SER A 47 -6.08 1.88 7.75
N PHE A 48 -4.87 1.51 7.34
CA PHE A 48 -4.12 2.29 6.35
C PHE A 48 -4.76 2.24 4.96
N ALA A 49 -5.23 1.06 4.54
CA ALA A 49 -5.94 0.92 3.27
C ALA A 49 -7.28 1.65 3.28
N GLU A 50 -8.03 1.59 4.38
CA GLU A 50 -9.28 2.33 4.56
C GLU A 50 -9.07 3.84 4.45
N MET A 51 -7.98 4.38 5.03
CA MET A 51 -7.60 5.78 4.86
C MET A 51 -7.32 6.11 3.39
N CYS A 52 -6.60 5.26 2.66
CA CYS A 52 -6.34 5.46 1.23
C CYS A 52 -7.62 5.39 0.38
N LEU A 53 -8.58 4.52 0.73
CA LEU A 53 -9.88 4.41 0.05
C LEU A 53 -10.77 5.66 0.19
N MET A 54 -10.47 6.56 1.14
CA MET A 54 -11.15 7.86 1.23
C MET A 54 -10.77 8.81 0.09
N GLU A 55 -9.65 8.58 -0.59
CA GLU A 55 -9.23 9.36 -1.75
C GLU A 55 -9.79 8.74 -3.03
N ALA A 56 -10.63 9.48 -3.75
CA ALA A 56 -11.32 8.96 -4.93
C ALA A 56 -10.38 8.54 -6.07
N SER A 57 -9.15 9.08 -6.12
CA SER A 57 -8.15 8.67 -7.11
C SER A 57 -7.47 7.34 -6.78
N PHE A 58 -7.53 6.88 -5.52
CA PHE A 58 -6.94 5.61 -5.10
C PHE A 58 -7.73 4.44 -5.71
N SER A 59 -7.27 3.99 -6.87
CA SER A 59 -7.96 3.02 -7.73
C SER A 59 -6.95 2.33 -8.64
N GLU A 60 -7.42 1.40 -9.46
CA GLU A 60 -6.61 0.75 -10.51
C GLU A 60 -5.95 1.76 -11.46
N ASN A 61 -6.58 2.91 -11.72
CA ASN A 61 -5.96 3.94 -12.56
C ASN A 61 -4.67 4.51 -11.95
N MET A 62 -4.59 4.59 -10.62
CA MET A 62 -3.39 5.04 -9.90
C MET A 62 -2.37 3.92 -9.77
N LEU A 63 -2.83 2.67 -9.58
CA LEU A 63 -1.98 1.50 -9.34
C LEU A 63 -2.28 0.39 -10.38
N PRO A 64 -1.97 0.61 -11.67
CA PRO A 64 -2.42 -0.25 -12.76
C PRO A 64 -1.80 -1.66 -12.74
N ASN A 65 -0.67 -1.83 -12.05
CA ASN A 65 0.01 -3.12 -11.92
C ASN A 65 -0.23 -3.80 -10.56
N MET A 66 -1.17 -3.30 -9.75
CA MET A 66 -1.52 -3.90 -8.48
C MET A 66 -2.08 -5.32 -8.68
N LYS A 67 -1.55 -6.30 -7.96
CA LYS A 67 -1.91 -7.73 -8.10
C LYS A 67 -2.31 -8.37 -6.78
N THR A 68 -1.80 -7.88 -5.65
CA THR A 68 -1.97 -8.56 -4.38
C THR A 68 -2.03 -7.55 -3.23
N PHE A 69 -3.08 -7.64 -2.43
CA PHE A 69 -3.19 -6.97 -1.14
C PHE A 69 -2.94 -7.98 -0.02
N LEU A 70 -2.01 -7.66 0.88
CA LEU A 70 -1.68 -8.42 2.07
C LEU A 70 -2.00 -7.56 3.30
N PHE A 71 -3.04 -7.96 4.02
CA PHE A 71 -3.49 -7.27 5.24
C PHE A 71 -3.18 -8.11 6.49
N CYS A 72 -2.68 -7.46 7.54
CA CYS A 72 -2.45 -8.09 8.84
C CYS A 72 -2.41 -7.05 9.98
N GLY A 73 -2.52 -7.52 11.22
CA GLY A 73 -2.38 -6.71 12.43
C GLY A 73 -3.69 -6.20 13.02
N GLU A 74 -4.74 -6.08 12.22
CA GLU A 74 -6.07 -5.60 12.63
C GLU A 74 -7.17 -6.42 11.95
N VAL A 75 -8.43 -6.23 12.37
CA VAL A 75 -9.59 -6.82 11.68
C VAL A 75 -9.71 -6.18 10.30
N LEU A 76 -9.87 -6.99 9.26
CA LEU A 76 -10.23 -6.53 7.92
C LEU A 76 -11.77 -6.44 7.82
N PRO A 77 -12.37 -5.24 7.72
CA PRO A 77 -13.80 -5.11 7.51
C PRO A 77 -14.22 -5.65 6.15
N ASN A 78 -15.43 -6.21 6.05
CA ASN A 78 -15.96 -6.72 4.78
C ASN A 78 -16.07 -5.61 3.72
N GLU A 79 -16.50 -4.41 4.11
CA GLU A 79 -16.60 -3.26 3.19
C GLU A 79 -15.25 -2.80 2.58
N VAL A 80 -14.13 -3.21 3.18
CA VAL A 80 -12.77 -2.89 2.71
C VAL A 80 -12.19 -4.00 1.83
N ALA A 81 -12.75 -5.22 1.92
CA ALA A 81 -12.25 -6.42 1.23
C ALA A 81 -12.86 -6.59 -0.17
#